data_AF-A0AAU9NWT8-F1
#
_entry.id   AF-A0AAU9NWT8-F1
#
_cell.length_a   1.000
_cell.length_b   1.000
_cell.length_c   1.000
_cell.angle_alpha   90.00
_cell.angle_beta   90.00
_cell.angle_gamma   90.00
#
_symmetry.space_group_name_H-M   'P 1'
#
loop_
_entity.id
_entity.type
_entity.pdbx_description
1 polymer ?
#
loop_
_entity_poly.entity_id
_entity_poly.type
_entity_poly.pdbx_seq_one_letter_code
_entity_poly.pdbx_strand_id
1 'polypeptide(L)'
;MATSSNSDIYNTVDDFYFSALHDNDEIFPISDEKYAEELQLQEALVSSASLTSPSSSSFPSTSTPRPVLKRKQALLPSEAAQSSESFCGICMDSKSSSEMFTNATVCGHLFCSDCIRGHVSAKIKENIVLVKCPEPKCKGLIGPEICRPIVPKEVLERWEDALCESLILGSQKFYCPFKDCSAMLVDDGGEAVTSSECPNCNRLFCAQCKVASHPGMDCSEYKSLKEYERNPEDLMLMELAKNKKWRRCPSCNFYVEKNEGCQHISCRCGYHFCYGCGKEHNGSHACVFT
;
A
#
# COMPACT_ATOMS: atom_id res chain seq x y z
N MET A 1 -34.47 -40.69 16.36
CA MET A 1 -33.76 -41.15 17.58
C MET A 1 -32.47 -40.37 17.66
N ALA A 2 -32.32 -39.62 18.74
CA ALA A 2 -31.13 -38.85 19.08
C ALA A 2 -30.01 -39.78 19.54
N THR A 3 -28.75 -39.38 19.28
CA THR A 3 -27.72 -39.25 20.33
C THR A 3 -26.59 -38.36 19.81
N SER A 4 -26.29 -37.34 20.60
CA SER A 4 -25.24 -36.34 20.45
C SER A 4 -23.87 -36.87 20.88
N SER A 5 -22.80 -36.27 20.36
CA SER A 5 -21.55 -36.04 21.11
C SER A 5 -20.85 -34.81 20.53
N ASN A 6 -20.44 -33.93 21.44
CA ASN A 6 -20.09 -32.53 21.26
C ASN A 6 -18.69 -32.31 21.85
N SER A 7 -17.72 -31.87 21.03
CA SER A 7 -16.37 -31.35 21.36
C SER A 7 -15.59 -31.42 20.03
N ASP A 8 -15.07 -30.37 19.40
CA ASP A 8 -14.24 -29.30 19.93
C ASP A 8 -14.38 -28.04 19.06
N ILE A 9 -14.80 -26.96 19.71
CA ILE A 9 -14.59 -25.58 19.26
C ILE A 9 -13.27 -25.18 19.92
N TYR A 10 -12.20 -24.95 19.17
CA TYR A 10 -11.11 -23.97 19.41
C TYR A 10 -9.97 -24.20 18.39
N ASN A 11 -9.41 -23.09 17.91
CA ASN A 11 -8.12 -22.96 17.20
C ASN A 11 -8.11 -23.03 15.66
N THR A 12 -8.67 -22.02 15.02
CA THR A 12 -8.13 -21.47 13.76
C THR A 12 -7.53 -20.10 14.08
N VAL A 13 -6.30 -20.11 14.60
CA VAL A 13 -5.46 -18.92 14.72
C VAL A 13 -4.35 -19.07 13.70
N ASP A 14 -4.38 -18.15 12.73
CA ASP A 14 -3.37 -17.79 11.73
C ASP A 14 -2.00 -18.50 11.80
N ASP A 15 -1.71 -19.31 10.78
CA ASP A 15 -0.37 -19.84 10.46
C ASP A 15 0.65 -18.74 10.09
N PHE A 16 0.24 -17.47 10.17
CA PHE A 16 1.12 -16.30 10.00
C PHE A 16 2.00 -16.05 11.24
N TYR A 17 1.62 -16.54 12.43
CA TYR A 17 2.35 -16.29 13.67
C TYR A 17 3.65 -17.12 13.81
N PHE A 18 3.73 -18.28 13.16
CA PHE A 18 4.89 -19.18 13.29
C PHE A 18 6.08 -18.81 12.39
N SER A 19 5.87 -18.00 11.35
CA SER A 19 6.92 -17.57 10.43
C SER A 19 7.81 -16.45 10.99
N ALA A 20 7.42 -15.80 12.09
CA ALA A 20 8.17 -14.71 12.71
C ALA A 20 9.23 -15.19 13.73
N LEU A 21 9.37 -16.49 13.96
CA LEU A 21 10.30 -17.05 14.96
C LEU A 21 11.60 -17.61 14.37
N HIS A 22 11.83 -17.47 13.05
CA HIS A 22 13.02 -18.00 12.38
C HIS A 22 13.80 -16.96 11.56
N ASP A 23 13.57 -15.67 11.80
CA ASP A 23 14.50 -14.64 11.36
C ASP A 23 15.67 -14.58 12.35
N ASN A 24 16.71 -15.33 11.98
CA ASN A 24 17.99 -15.43 12.67
C ASN A 24 18.86 -14.19 12.36
N ASP A 25 18.31 -13.00 12.57
CA ASP A 25 19.06 -11.75 12.65
C ASP A 25 19.37 -11.49 14.13
N GLU A 26 20.66 -11.39 14.46
CA GLU A 26 21.18 -11.13 15.79
C GLU A 26 20.56 -9.86 16.41
N ILE A 27 19.46 -10.04 17.15
CA ILE A 27 18.97 -9.07 18.12
C ILE A 27 19.99 -9.08 19.26
N PHE A 28 20.99 -8.20 19.18
CA PHE A 28 21.84 -7.89 20.32
C PHE A 28 20.94 -7.54 21.51
N PRO A 29 20.95 -8.30 22.61
CA PRO A 29 20.19 -7.90 23.79
C PRO A 29 20.80 -6.60 24.28
N ILE A 30 20.01 -5.53 24.28
CA ILE A 30 20.37 -4.26 24.91
C ILE A 30 20.70 -4.60 26.36
N SER A 31 21.95 -4.37 26.78
CA SER A 31 22.33 -4.67 28.16
C SER A 31 21.50 -3.83 29.12
N ASP A 32 21.15 -4.40 30.27
CA ASP A 32 20.39 -3.71 31.33
C ASP A 32 21.04 -2.36 31.70
N GLU A 33 22.36 -2.24 31.54
CA GLU A 33 23.14 -1.01 31.73
C GLU A 33 22.77 0.09 30.72
N LYS A 34 22.70 -0.20 29.42
CA LYS A 34 22.29 0.78 28.41
C LYS A 34 20.84 1.20 28.55
N TYR A 35 19.97 0.27 28.95
CA TYR A 35 18.57 0.58 29.19
C TYR A 35 18.40 1.49 30.41
N ALA A 36 19.17 1.26 31.48
CA ALA A 36 19.16 2.12 32.67
C ALA A 36 19.68 3.53 32.37
N GLU A 37 20.72 3.67 31.55
CA GLU A 37 21.26 4.98 31.13
C GLU A 37 20.23 5.79 30.32
N GLU A 38 19.51 5.14 29.39
CA GLU A 38 18.46 5.80 28.60
C GLU A 38 17.29 6.26 29.48
N LEU A 39 16.90 5.44 30.47
CA LEU A 39 15.84 5.79 31.42
C LEU A 39 16.22 7.02 32.26
N GLN A 40 17.47 7.06 32.76
CA GLN A 40 17.98 8.20 33.53
C GLN A 40 18.07 9.48 32.69
N LEU A 41 18.42 9.37 31.41
CA LEU A 41 18.44 10.50 30.48
C LEU A 41 17.02 11.07 30.27
N GLN A 42 16.03 10.19 30.07
CA GLN A 42 14.64 10.61 29.93
C GLN A 42 14.10 11.29 31.21
N GLU A 43 14.42 10.77 32.39
CA GLU A 43 14.03 11.38 33.67
C GLU A 43 14.64 12.78 33.87
N ALA A 44 15.91 12.95 33.49
CA ALA A 44 16.60 14.24 33.54
C ALA A 44 15.95 15.27 32.60
N LEU A 45 15.57 14.85 31.38
CA LEU A 45 14.91 15.70 30.40
C LEU A 45 13.51 16.15 30.89
N VAL A 46 12.72 15.25 31.46
CA VAL A 46 11.39 15.57 32.02
C VAL A 46 11.50 16.52 33.23
N SER A 47 12.51 16.32 34.07
CA SER A 47 12.80 17.21 35.20
C SER A 47 13.19 18.62 34.75
N SER A 48 13.94 18.75 33.64
CA SER A 48 14.33 20.04 33.08
C SER A 48 13.18 20.80 32.41
N ALA A 49 12.21 20.10 31.82
CA ALA A 49 11.01 20.70 31.21
C ALA A 49 10.02 21.28 32.23
N SER A 50 10.14 20.89 33.50
CA SER A 50 9.25 21.35 34.59
C SER A 50 9.65 22.71 35.19
N LEU A 51 10.81 23.27 34.82
CA LEU A 51 11.32 24.55 35.34
C LEU A 51 11.05 25.77 34.45
N THR A 52 10.36 25.60 33.32
CA THR A 52 9.96 26.73 32.46
C THR A 52 8.44 26.88 32.42
N SER A 53 7.90 27.53 33.45
CA SER A 53 6.58 28.17 33.41
C SER A 53 6.68 29.50 34.15
N PRO A 54 6.46 30.67 33.50
CA PRO A 54 6.39 31.93 34.19
C PRO A 54 5.06 32.05 34.93
N SER A 55 5.11 32.13 36.26
CA SER A 55 3.99 32.50 37.12
C SER A 55 3.75 34.02 37.15
N SER A 56 2.47 34.35 37.23
CA SER A 56 1.74 35.63 37.31
C SER A 56 2.09 36.62 38.44
N SER A 57 1.79 37.90 38.20
CA SER A 57 1.17 38.89 39.15
C SER A 57 1.04 40.25 38.41
N SER A 58 0.10 41.19 38.57
CA SER A 58 -1.01 41.45 39.50
C SER A 58 -1.74 42.74 39.04
N PHE A 59 -3.02 42.92 39.42
CA PHE A 59 -3.89 44.10 39.19
C PHE A 59 -3.39 45.40 39.87
N PRO A 60 -3.94 46.59 39.51
CA PRO A 60 -5.02 47.19 40.32
C PRO A 60 -6.11 47.99 39.56
N SER A 61 -7.26 48.15 40.22
CA SER A 61 -8.49 48.86 39.80
C SER A 61 -8.50 50.33 40.20
N THR A 62 -9.09 51.25 39.41
CA THR A 62 -9.81 52.45 39.92
C THR A 62 -10.79 53.09 38.91
N SER A 63 -12.02 53.33 39.39
CA SER A 63 -12.99 54.42 39.14
C SER A 63 -13.48 54.83 37.72
N THR A 64 -14.82 54.78 37.60
CA THR A 64 -15.76 55.38 36.63
C THR A 64 -15.59 56.90 36.39
N PRO A 65 -16.15 57.50 35.30
CA PRO A 65 -17.57 57.89 35.26
C PRO A 65 -18.34 57.66 33.93
N ARG A 66 -19.65 57.55 34.11
CA ARG A 66 -20.78 57.52 33.14
C ARG A 66 -20.76 58.71 32.16
N PRO A 67 -21.32 58.56 30.94
CA PRO A 67 -22.46 59.42 30.59
C PRO A 67 -23.58 58.68 29.83
N VAL A 68 -24.82 58.74 30.32
CA VAL A 68 -25.95 59.54 29.79
C VAL A 68 -26.51 59.03 28.45
N LEU A 69 -27.67 58.37 28.58
CA LEU A 69 -28.65 58.08 27.54
C LEU A 69 -28.94 59.32 26.68
N LYS A 70 -28.73 59.22 25.36
CA LYS A 70 -29.39 60.07 24.38
C LYS A 70 -30.22 59.22 23.43
N ARG A 71 -31.52 59.24 23.70
CA ARG A 71 -32.61 58.90 22.79
C ARG A 71 -32.48 59.76 21.52
N LYS A 72 -32.30 59.13 20.37
CA LYS A 72 -32.57 59.72 19.05
C LYS A 72 -33.52 58.80 18.32
N GLN A 73 -34.75 59.29 18.12
CA GLN A 73 -35.72 58.69 17.23
C GLN A 73 -35.43 59.08 15.78
N ALA A 74 -35.68 58.11 14.91
CA ALA A 74 -36.07 58.17 13.51
C ALA A 74 -35.13 58.87 12.54
N LEU A 75 -34.59 58.08 11.62
CA LEU A 75 -34.50 58.36 10.18
C LEU A 75 -34.32 56.99 9.48
N LEU A 76 -35.39 56.51 8.83
CA LEU A 76 -35.28 55.45 7.82
C LEU A 76 -34.43 55.97 6.67
N PRO A 77 -33.58 55.12 6.08
CA PRO A 77 -33.93 54.73 4.72
C PRO A 77 -33.57 53.29 4.33
N SER A 78 -34.33 52.84 3.32
CA SER A 78 -33.95 51.91 2.27
C SER A 78 -34.17 50.43 2.53
N GLU A 79 -34.89 49.85 1.57
CA GLU A 79 -35.38 48.49 1.47
C GLU A 79 -34.30 47.46 1.80
N ALA A 80 -34.60 46.64 2.81
CA ALA A 80 -33.87 45.43 3.07
C ALA A 80 -34.02 44.51 1.85
N ALA A 81 -32.94 44.35 1.10
CA ALA A 81 -32.68 43.06 0.49
C ALA A 81 -32.69 42.06 1.66
N GLN A 82 -33.80 41.34 1.83
CA GLN A 82 -33.88 40.25 2.79
C GLN A 82 -32.89 39.17 2.33
N SER A 83 -31.63 39.28 2.74
CA SER A 83 -30.71 38.17 2.68
C SER A 83 -31.25 37.13 3.63
N SER A 84 -31.87 36.09 3.09
CA SER A 84 -32.32 34.94 3.86
C SER A 84 -31.10 34.26 4.48
N GLU A 85 -30.81 34.58 5.73
CA GLU A 85 -29.75 33.89 6.47
C GLU A 85 -30.22 32.50 6.89
N SER A 86 -29.30 31.54 6.89
CA SER A 86 -29.54 30.15 7.30
C SER A 86 -28.52 29.72 8.34
N PHE A 87 -28.91 28.82 9.23
CA PHE A 87 -28.02 28.30 10.28
C PHE A 87 -27.27 27.06 9.83
N CYS A 88 -25.98 26.99 10.17
CA CYS A 88 -25.14 25.81 9.93
C CYS A 88 -25.37 24.74 11.01
N GLY A 89 -25.61 23.48 10.61
CA GLY A 89 -25.79 22.36 11.53
C GLY A 89 -24.54 21.91 12.31
N ILE A 90 -23.35 22.45 12.02
CA ILE A 90 -22.08 22.11 12.69
C ILE A 90 -21.63 23.22 13.65
N CYS A 91 -21.43 24.44 13.13
CA CYS A 91 -20.96 25.56 13.95
C CYS A 91 -22.08 26.38 14.60
N MET A 92 -23.35 26.16 14.20
CA MET A 92 -24.53 26.90 14.68
C MET A 92 -24.53 28.41 14.37
N ASP A 93 -23.63 28.88 13.50
CA ASP A 93 -23.59 30.28 13.07
C ASP A 93 -24.64 30.59 11.99
N SER A 94 -25.10 31.84 11.97
CA SER A 94 -25.90 32.41 10.89
C SER A 94 -25.01 32.73 9.69
N LYS A 95 -25.42 32.29 8.50
CA LYS A 95 -24.66 32.43 7.26
C LYS A 95 -25.56 32.89 6.13
N SER A 96 -24.99 33.67 5.22
CA SER A 96 -25.65 34.06 3.97
C SER A 96 -25.80 32.85 3.04
N SER A 97 -26.76 32.89 2.11
CA SER A 97 -26.95 31.83 1.12
C SER A 97 -25.68 31.52 0.29
N SER A 98 -24.79 32.50 0.11
CA SER A 98 -23.49 32.33 -0.57
C SER A 98 -22.44 31.56 0.24
N GLU A 99 -22.54 31.59 1.57
CA GLU A 99 -21.63 30.87 2.47
C GLU A 99 -22.12 29.45 2.76
N MET A 100 -23.39 29.16 2.49
CA MET A 100 -23.98 27.84 2.70
C MET A 100 -23.61 26.88 1.57
N PHE A 101 -23.15 25.69 1.97
CA PHE A 101 -22.92 24.58 1.09
C PHE A 101 -24.22 23.79 0.90
N THR A 102 -24.50 23.41 -0.35
CA THR A 102 -25.73 22.70 -0.71
C THR A 102 -25.41 21.42 -1.47
N ASN A 103 -25.79 20.27 -0.91
CA ASN A 103 -25.73 18.96 -1.58
C ASN A 103 -27.15 18.48 -1.95
N ALA A 104 -27.95 19.37 -2.56
CA ALA A 104 -29.38 19.17 -2.76
C ALA A 104 -29.73 17.95 -3.64
N THR A 105 -28.79 17.46 -4.45
CA THR A 105 -28.98 16.26 -5.27
C THR A 105 -29.03 14.98 -4.44
N VAL A 106 -28.48 14.99 -3.21
CA VAL A 106 -28.38 13.81 -2.35
C VAL A 106 -29.11 13.98 -1.02
N CYS A 107 -29.01 15.15 -0.38
CA CYS A 107 -29.73 15.44 0.87
C CYS A 107 -29.92 16.95 1.09
N GLY A 108 -30.93 17.34 1.87
CA GLY A 108 -31.26 18.74 2.15
C GLY A 108 -30.60 19.33 3.41
N HIS A 109 -29.55 18.70 3.96
CA HIS A 109 -28.92 19.17 5.20
C HIS A 109 -28.03 20.39 4.95
N LEU A 110 -28.08 21.36 5.87
CA LEU A 110 -27.53 22.69 5.71
C LEU A 110 -26.26 22.88 6.54
N PHE A 111 -25.15 23.13 5.87
CA PHE A 111 -23.85 23.39 6.49
C PHE A 111 -23.15 24.55 5.78
N CYS A 112 -22.36 25.33 6.51
CA CYS A 112 -21.54 26.35 5.87
C CYS A 112 -20.35 25.71 5.12
N SER A 113 -19.87 26.41 4.10
CA SER A 113 -18.75 26.00 3.27
C SER A 113 -17.48 25.74 4.07
N ASP A 114 -17.26 26.50 5.14
CA ASP A 114 -16.10 26.35 6.02
C ASP A 114 -16.13 25.02 6.79
N CYS A 115 -17.30 24.65 7.31
CA CYS A 115 -17.49 23.39 8.04
C CYS A 115 -17.37 22.19 7.09
N ILE A 116 -17.92 22.28 5.89
CA ILE A 116 -17.79 21.20 4.89
C ILE A 116 -16.35 21.08 4.40
N ARG A 117 -15.65 22.19 4.15
CA ARG A 117 -14.21 22.19 3.83
C ARG A 117 -13.43 21.48 4.94
N GLY A 118 -13.68 21.81 6.20
CA GLY A 118 -13.03 21.18 7.35
C GLY A 118 -13.32 19.68 7.43
N HIS A 119 -14.58 19.29 7.30
CA HIS A 119 -15.02 17.89 7.32
C HIS A 119 -14.38 17.06 6.20
N VAL A 120 -14.46 17.54 4.95
CA VAL A 120 -13.83 16.87 3.80
C VAL A 120 -12.34 16.76 4.03
N SER A 121 -11.66 17.86 4.38
CA SER A 121 -10.20 17.85 4.60
C SER A 121 -9.79 16.86 5.70
N ALA A 122 -10.55 16.76 6.78
CA ALA A 122 -10.31 15.78 7.84
C ALA A 122 -10.50 14.35 7.33
N LYS A 123 -11.58 14.06 6.59
CA LYS A 123 -11.88 12.72 6.05
C LYS A 123 -10.82 12.25 5.05
N ILE A 124 -10.37 13.12 4.16
CA ILE A 124 -9.30 12.79 3.20
C ILE A 124 -7.98 12.57 3.93
N LYS A 125 -7.67 13.37 4.97
CA LYS A 125 -6.50 13.14 5.82
C LYS A 125 -6.54 11.80 6.57
N GLU A 126 -7.74 11.30 6.89
CA GLU A 126 -7.98 9.97 7.47
C GLU A 126 -7.99 8.83 6.43
N ASN A 127 -7.65 9.10 5.15
CA ASN A 127 -7.76 8.15 4.03
C ASN A 127 -9.18 7.61 3.78
N ILE A 128 -10.21 8.38 4.18
CA ILE A 128 -11.62 8.04 3.92
C ILE A 128 -12.06 8.73 2.63
N VAL A 129 -12.08 7.98 1.53
CA VAL A 129 -12.46 8.49 0.19
C VAL A 129 -13.97 8.62 0.00
N LEU A 130 -14.77 7.83 0.73
CA LEU A 130 -16.23 7.90 0.70
C LEU A 130 -16.75 8.86 1.77
N VAL A 131 -16.70 10.16 1.47
CA VAL A 131 -17.13 11.21 2.40
C VAL A 131 -18.65 11.25 2.49
N LYS A 132 -19.18 10.95 3.69
CA LYS A 132 -20.61 11.04 4.00
C LYS A 132 -20.99 12.43 4.47
N CYS A 133 -22.27 12.76 4.32
CA CYS A 133 -22.91 13.91 4.94
C CYS A 133 -22.62 13.94 6.45
N PRO A 134 -22.28 15.10 7.04
CA PRO A 134 -22.04 15.22 8.48
C PRO A 134 -23.27 14.92 9.35
N GLU A 135 -24.49 15.00 8.80
CA GLU A 135 -25.72 14.73 9.54
C GLU A 135 -25.78 13.27 10.01
N PRO A 136 -25.97 13.01 11.32
CA PRO A 136 -26.17 11.66 11.84
C PRO A 136 -27.26 10.90 11.10
N LYS A 137 -27.01 9.62 10.78
CA LYS A 137 -27.93 8.72 10.06
C LYS A 137 -28.20 9.09 8.59
N CYS A 138 -27.68 10.21 8.08
CA CYS A 138 -27.70 10.47 6.65
C CYS A 138 -26.71 9.55 5.92
N LYS A 139 -27.14 8.95 4.81
CA LYS A 139 -26.29 8.13 3.92
C LYS A 139 -25.83 8.89 2.67
N GLY A 140 -26.13 10.19 2.60
CA GLY A 140 -25.74 11.01 1.46
C GLY A 140 -24.23 11.11 1.33
N LEU A 141 -23.73 10.90 0.12
CA LEU A 141 -22.32 11.08 -0.21
C LEU A 141 -22.08 12.51 -0.69
N ILE A 142 -20.93 13.04 -0.32
CA ILE A 142 -20.38 14.29 -0.83
C ILE A 142 -19.31 13.89 -1.82
N GLY A 143 -19.44 14.28 -3.08
CA GLY A 143 -18.41 14.03 -4.10
C GLY A 143 -17.47 15.23 -4.28
N PRO A 144 -16.28 15.00 -4.88
CA PRO A 144 -15.30 16.05 -5.14
C PRO A 144 -15.85 17.16 -6.05
N GLU A 145 -16.75 16.84 -6.97
CA GLU A 145 -17.33 17.75 -7.97
C GLU A 145 -18.06 18.96 -7.34
N ILE A 146 -18.82 18.74 -6.26
CA ILE A 146 -19.53 19.81 -5.55
C ILE A 146 -18.63 20.57 -4.58
N CYS A 147 -17.49 20.00 -4.18
CA CYS A 147 -16.56 20.59 -3.24
C CYS A 147 -15.45 21.42 -3.89
N ARG A 148 -15.28 21.37 -5.21
CA ARG A 148 -14.27 22.14 -5.96
C ARG A 148 -14.19 23.64 -5.60
N PRO A 149 -15.30 24.36 -5.38
CA PRO A 149 -15.23 25.80 -5.07
C PRO A 149 -14.75 26.10 -3.65
N ILE A 150 -14.84 25.13 -2.73
CA ILE A 150 -14.69 25.36 -1.28
C ILE A 150 -13.48 24.66 -0.67
N VAL A 151 -12.96 23.60 -1.30
CA VAL A 151 -11.83 22.79 -0.80
C VAL A 151 -10.53 23.19 -1.52
N PRO A 152 -9.38 23.25 -0.82
CA PRO A 152 -8.08 23.51 -1.44
C PRO A 152 -7.75 22.49 -2.54
N LYS A 153 -7.06 22.95 -3.59
CA LYS A 153 -6.74 22.13 -4.76
C LYS A 153 -5.97 20.85 -4.39
N GLU A 154 -5.04 20.95 -3.46
CA GLU A 154 -4.19 19.83 -3.00
C GLU A 154 -5.00 18.76 -2.26
N VAL A 155 -6.10 19.14 -1.59
CA VAL A 155 -7.00 18.19 -0.93
C VAL A 155 -7.91 17.53 -1.97
N LEU A 156 -8.38 18.31 -2.95
CA LEU A 156 -9.21 17.80 -4.05
C LEU A 156 -8.43 16.79 -4.91
N GLU A 157 -7.19 17.11 -5.31
CA GLU A 157 -6.33 16.23 -6.09
C GLU A 157 -6.09 14.90 -5.34
N ARG A 158 -5.70 14.96 -4.06
CA ARG A 158 -5.57 13.73 -3.25
C ARG A 158 -6.86 12.93 -3.15
N TRP A 159 -8.00 13.60 -3.07
CA TRP A 159 -9.29 12.91 -2.99
C TRP A 159 -9.61 12.21 -4.32
N GLU A 160 -9.42 12.89 -5.44
CA GLU A 160 -9.63 12.34 -6.79
C GLU A 160 -8.67 11.18 -7.07
N ASP A 161 -7.39 11.33 -6.72
CA ASP A 161 -6.38 10.27 -6.83
C ASP A 161 -6.76 9.05 -5.99
N ALA A 162 -7.12 9.25 -4.72
CA ALA A 162 -7.51 8.16 -3.83
C ALA A 162 -8.81 7.48 -4.27
N LEU A 163 -9.76 8.23 -4.86
CA LEU A 163 -10.95 7.64 -5.48
C LEU A 163 -10.55 6.76 -6.68
N CYS A 164 -9.66 7.24 -7.56
CA CYS A 164 -9.15 6.44 -8.67
C CYS A 164 -8.45 5.17 -8.18
N GLU A 165 -7.57 5.28 -7.18
CA GLU A 165 -6.88 4.14 -6.58
C GLU A 165 -7.82 3.15 -5.90
N SER A 166 -8.96 3.60 -5.38
CA SER A 166 -9.97 2.76 -4.75
C SER A 166 -10.75 1.89 -5.76
N LEU A 167 -10.78 2.30 -7.03
CA LEU A 167 -11.37 1.50 -8.11
C LEU A 167 -10.48 0.34 -8.53
N ILE A 168 -9.18 0.42 -8.25
CA ILE A 168 -8.22 -0.64 -8.55
C ILE A 168 -8.36 -1.72 -7.48
N LEU A 169 -8.76 -2.92 -7.90
CA LEU A 169 -8.93 -4.05 -6.98
C LEU A 169 -7.58 -4.46 -6.39
N GLY A 170 -7.58 -4.89 -5.12
CA GLY A 170 -6.35 -5.37 -4.47
C GLY A 170 -5.68 -6.52 -5.23
N SER A 171 -6.45 -7.35 -5.93
CA SER A 171 -5.94 -8.44 -6.78
C SER A 171 -5.19 -7.96 -8.03
N GLN A 172 -5.49 -6.75 -8.52
CA GLN A 172 -4.82 -6.13 -9.65
C GLN A 172 -3.52 -5.43 -9.24
N LYS A 173 -3.37 -5.10 -7.95
CA LYS A 173 -2.16 -4.46 -7.43
C LYS A 173 -1.08 -5.51 -7.18
N PHE A 174 0.11 -5.22 -7.64
CA PHE A 174 1.32 -5.97 -7.27
C PHE A 174 2.52 -5.04 -7.25
N TYR A 175 3.65 -5.53 -6.77
CA TYR A 175 4.86 -4.73 -6.69
C TYR A 175 5.92 -5.26 -7.64
N CYS A 176 6.75 -4.35 -8.11
CA CYS A 176 7.96 -4.68 -8.85
C CYS A 176 8.79 -5.71 -8.04
N PRO A 177 9.19 -6.85 -8.65
CA PRO A 177 9.89 -7.92 -7.94
C PRO A 177 11.32 -7.56 -7.51
N PHE A 178 11.85 -6.46 -8.02
CA PHE A 178 13.18 -5.97 -7.67
C PHE A 178 13.11 -5.17 -6.38
N LYS A 179 13.78 -5.67 -5.31
CA LYS A 179 13.74 -5.11 -3.95
C LYS A 179 14.20 -3.65 -3.86
N ASP A 180 15.11 -3.25 -4.75
CA ASP A 180 15.62 -1.88 -4.85
C ASP A 180 14.67 -0.93 -5.59
N CYS A 181 13.58 -1.45 -6.19
CA CYS A 181 12.56 -0.67 -6.88
C CYS A 181 11.22 -0.69 -6.14
N SER A 182 10.64 -1.88 -5.93
CA SER A 182 9.35 -2.09 -5.25
C SER A 182 8.21 -1.14 -5.65
N ALA A 183 8.24 -0.59 -6.87
CA ALA A 183 7.18 0.27 -7.39
C ALA A 183 5.87 -0.53 -7.49
N MET A 184 4.74 0.10 -7.14
CA MET A 184 3.41 -0.49 -7.32
C MET A 184 3.06 -0.52 -8.81
N LEU A 185 2.59 -1.68 -9.28
CA LEU A 185 2.15 -1.95 -10.63
C LEU A 185 0.71 -2.44 -10.60
N VAL A 186 -0.01 -2.22 -11.70
CA VAL A 186 -1.41 -2.58 -11.85
C VAL A 186 -1.56 -3.51 -13.04
N ASP A 187 -2.18 -4.66 -12.82
CA ASP A 187 -2.63 -5.59 -13.86
C ASP A 187 -3.97 -5.10 -14.41
N ASP A 188 -3.97 -4.66 -15.67
CA ASP A 188 -5.13 -4.14 -16.37
C ASP A 188 -6.07 -5.25 -16.88
N GLY A 189 -5.73 -6.53 -16.67
CA GLY A 189 -6.52 -7.67 -17.09
C GLY A 189 -6.57 -7.85 -18.60
N GLY A 190 -5.59 -7.29 -19.32
CA GLY A 190 -5.41 -7.46 -20.75
C GLY A 190 -5.01 -8.89 -21.17
N GLU A 191 -4.45 -9.03 -22.37
CA GLU A 191 -3.91 -10.31 -22.82
C GLU A 191 -2.83 -10.79 -21.84
N ALA A 192 -2.77 -12.12 -21.62
CA ALA A 192 -1.82 -12.72 -20.70
C ALA A 192 -0.38 -12.57 -21.23
N VAL A 193 0.27 -11.47 -20.88
CA VAL A 193 1.67 -11.21 -21.23
C VAL A 193 2.57 -11.91 -20.21
N THR A 194 3.48 -12.76 -20.68
CA THR A 194 4.44 -13.42 -19.78
C THR A 194 5.56 -12.47 -19.37
N SER A 195 6.05 -11.61 -20.26
CA SER A 195 7.21 -10.73 -20.02
C SER A 195 6.82 -9.26 -20.18
N SER A 196 7.00 -8.48 -19.12
CA SER A 196 6.68 -7.05 -19.08
C SER A 196 7.85 -6.25 -18.51
N GLU A 197 7.91 -4.96 -18.82
CA GLU A 197 8.94 -4.04 -18.34
C GLU A 197 8.40 -3.18 -17.21
N CYS A 198 9.15 -3.03 -16.12
CA CYS A 198 8.76 -2.13 -15.04
C CYS A 198 8.97 -0.66 -15.47
N PRO A 199 7.95 0.21 -15.49
CA PRO A 199 8.09 1.60 -15.94
C PRO A 199 8.98 2.47 -15.03
N ASN A 200 9.26 2.03 -13.80
CA ASN A 200 10.09 2.79 -12.85
C ASN A 200 11.58 2.44 -12.96
N CYS A 201 11.92 1.18 -13.26
CA CYS A 201 13.31 0.73 -13.27
C CYS A 201 13.75 0.05 -14.58
N ASN A 202 12.86 -0.02 -15.56
CA ASN A 202 13.09 -0.53 -16.92
C ASN A 202 13.63 -1.97 -16.97
N ARG A 203 13.40 -2.75 -15.90
CA ARG A 203 13.79 -4.16 -15.83
C ARG A 203 12.62 -5.06 -16.21
N LEU A 204 12.94 -6.12 -16.93
CA LEU A 204 11.97 -7.12 -17.35
C LEU A 204 11.61 -8.04 -16.18
N PHE A 205 10.32 -8.34 -16.07
CA PHE A 205 9.76 -9.26 -15.09
C PHE A 205 8.69 -10.13 -15.72
N CYS A 206 8.39 -11.26 -15.08
CA CYS A 206 7.27 -12.09 -15.47
C CYS A 206 5.97 -11.58 -14.85
N ALA A 207 5.00 -11.13 -15.64
CA ALA A 207 3.74 -10.59 -15.10
C ALA A 207 2.83 -11.68 -14.48
N GLN A 208 2.89 -12.91 -14.99
CA GLN A 208 2.13 -14.03 -14.45
C GLN A 208 2.71 -14.57 -13.12
N CYS A 209 4.03 -14.71 -13.04
CA CYS A 209 4.71 -15.20 -11.85
C CYS A 209 5.02 -14.09 -10.84
N LYS A 210 5.00 -12.82 -11.26
CA LYS A 210 5.36 -11.64 -10.45
C LYS A 210 6.78 -11.72 -9.88
N VAL A 211 7.71 -12.21 -10.69
CA VAL A 211 9.15 -12.41 -10.36
C VAL A 211 10.03 -11.82 -11.46
N ALA A 212 11.35 -11.73 -11.22
CA ALA A 212 12.31 -11.35 -12.26
C ALA A 212 12.15 -12.23 -13.52
N SER A 213 12.39 -11.64 -14.70
CA SER A 213 12.15 -12.34 -15.97
C SER A 213 12.94 -13.64 -16.03
N HIS A 214 12.27 -14.70 -16.50
CA HIS A 214 12.85 -16.03 -16.70
C HIS A 214 12.72 -16.42 -18.18
N PRO A 215 13.50 -15.76 -19.06
CA PRO A 215 13.44 -16.02 -20.49
C PRO A 215 13.88 -17.44 -20.84
N GLY A 216 13.36 -17.98 -21.94
CA GLY A 216 13.69 -19.33 -22.38
C GLY A 216 13.02 -20.44 -21.55
N MET A 217 12.25 -20.12 -20.52
CA MET A 217 11.45 -21.11 -19.78
C MET A 217 10.02 -20.61 -19.57
N ASP A 218 9.07 -21.54 -19.54
CA ASP A 218 7.69 -21.18 -19.23
C ASP A 218 7.45 -21.05 -17.72
N CYS A 219 6.33 -20.46 -17.33
CA CYS A 219 5.96 -20.27 -15.93
C CYS A 219 5.82 -21.58 -15.15
N SER A 220 5.49 -22.69 -15.82
CA SER A 220 5.34 -24.00 -15.19
C SER A 220 6.70 -24.62 -14.89
N GLU A 221 7.63 -24.56 -15.85
CA GLU A 221 9.04 -24.93 -15.68
C GLU A 221 9.65 -24.12 -14.53
N TYR A 222 9.42 -22.81 -14.48
CA TYR A 222 9.97 -21.95 -13.43
C TYR A 222 9.46 -22.33 -12.04
N LYS A 223 8.15 -22.60 -11.91
CA LYS A 223 7.55 -23.04 -10.65
C LYS A 223 8.06 -24.40 -10.18
N SER A 224 8.49 -25.26 -11.10
CA SER A 224 9.06 -26.57 -10.77
C SER A 224 10.51 -26.52 -10.28
N LEU A 225 11.23 -25.42 -10.56
CA LEU A 225 12.59 -25.22 -10.05
C LEU A 225 12.60 -25.08 -8.53
N LYS A 226 13.68 -25.56 -7.91
CA LYS A 226 13.94 -25.31 -6.49
C LYS A 226 14.40 -23.88 -6.30
N GLU A 227 14.18 -23.33 -5.11
CA GLU A 227 14.47 -21.92 -4.81
C GLU A 227 15.92 -21.52 -5.09
N TYR A 228 16.88 -22.39 -4.74
CA TYR A 228 18.30 -22.15 -5.00
C TYR A 228 18.68 -22.18 -6.49
N GLU A 229 17.83 -22.70 -7.38
CA GLU A 229 18.05 -22.71 -8.84
C GLU A 229 17.40 -21.49 -9.53
N ARG A 230 16.69 -20.63 -8.78
CA ARG A 230 15.98 -19.46 -9.31
C ARG A 230 16.80 -18.17 -9.27
N ASN A 231 18.07 -18.27 -8.88
CA ASN A 231 18.97 -17.14 -8.87
C ASN A 231 19.18 -16.60 -10.31
N PRO A 232 19.20 -15.27 -10.53
CA PRO A 232 19.43 -14.68 -11.84
C PRO A 232 20.56 -15.31 -12.67
N GLU A 233 21.72 -15.59 -12.07
CA GLU A 233 22.85 -16.17 -12.80
C GLU A 233 22.57 -17.60 -13.29
N ASP A 234 21.86 -18.40 -12.47
CA ASP A 234 21.47 -19.75 -12.85
C ASP A 234 20.44 -19.72 -13.97
N LEU A 235 19.44 -18.83 -13.90
CA LEU A 235 18.45 -18.64 -14.96
C LEU A 235 19.11 -18.25 -16.29
N MET A 236 20.09 -17.34 -16.25
CA MET A 236 20.89 -16.97 -17.44
C MET A 236 21.68 -18.16 -17.99
N LEU A 237 22.28 -18.98 -17.11
CA LEU A 237 22.95 -20.21 -17.53
C LEU A 237 21.98 -21.21 -18.16
N MET A 238 20.77 -21.37 -17.61
CA MET A 238 19.75 -22.26 -18.16
C MET A 238 19.28 -21.79 -19.54
N GLU A 239 19.07 -20.49 -19.72
CA GLU A 239 18.73 -19.90 -21.02
C GLU A 239 19.84 -20.13 -22.04
N LEU A 240 21.09 -19.82 -21.69
CA LEU A 240 22.24 -20.06 -22.55
C LEU A 240 22.36 -21.54 -22.93
N ALA A 241 22.20 -22.43 -21.95
CA ALA A 241 22.23 -23.87 -22.17
C ALA A 241 21.12 -24.32 -23.13
N LYS A 242 19.91 -23.77 -23.03
CA LYS A 242 18.80 -24.07 -23.96
C LYS A 242 19.14 -23.59 -25.38
N ASN A 243 19.64 -22.35 -25.51
CA ASN A 243 20.04 -21.76 -26.79
C ASN A 243 21.18 -22.54 -27.48
N LYS A 244 22.14 -23.01 -26.69
CA LYS A 244 23.27 -23.83 -27.17
C LYS A 244 22.97 -25.32 -27.23
N LYS A 245 21.77 -25.75 -26.84
CA LYS A 245 21.37 -27.16 -26.74
C LYS A 245 22.34 -28.00 -25.89
N TRP A 246 22.84 -27.42 -24.81
CA TRP A 246 23.65 -28.11 -23.80
C TRP A 246 22.79 -29.08 -22.99
N ARG A 247 23.38 -30.19 -22.56
CA ARG A 247 22.65 -31.23 -21.82
C ARG A 247 23.25 -31.46 -20.44
N ARG A 248 22.41 -31.56 -19.41
CA ARG A 248 22.85 -31.93 -18.07
C ARG A 248 23.23 -33.41 -17.99
N CYS A 249 24.31 -33.72 -17.29
CA CYS A 249 24.67 -35.09 -16.95
C CYS A 249 23.64 -35.67 -15.96
N PRO A 250 23.08 -36.87 -16.18
CA PRO A 250 22.10 -37.47 -15.26
C PRO A 250 22.65 -37.79 -13.85
N SER A 251 23.96 -37.96 -13.73
CA SER A 251 24.60 -38.31 -12.46
C SER A 251 24.97 -37.07 -11.63
N CYS A 252 25.60 -36.05 -12.25
CA CYS A 252 26.12 -34.88 -11.53
C CYS A 252 25.40 -33.56 -11.84
N ASN A 253 24.42 -33.56 -12.74
CA ASN A 253 23.63 -32.39 -13.18
C ASN A 253 24.41 -31.23 -13.83
N PHE A 254 25.73 -31.33 -14.01
CA PHE A 254 26.47 -30.31 -14.76
C PHE A 254 26.07 -30.29 -16.24
N TYR A 255 25.95 -29.08 -16.80
CA TYR A 255 25.81 -28.89 -18.24
C TYR A 255 27.06 -29.36 -18.97
N VAL A 256 26.85 -30.15 -20.01
CA VAL A 256 27.88 -30.65 -20.92
C VAL A 256 27.60 -30.06 -22.29
N GLU A 257 28.62 -29.40 -22.85
CA GLU A 257 28.65 -28.96 -24.24
C GLU A 257 29.18 -30.10 -25.11
N LYS A 258 28.53 -30.31 -26.26
CA LYS A 258 29.02 -31.21 -27.30
C LYS A 258 29.69 -30.39 -28.40
N ASN A 259 30.98 -30.62 -28.62
CA ASN A 259 31.72 -29.99 -29.72
C ASN A 259 31.37 -30.67 -31.06
N GLU A 260 31.74 -31.93 -31.25
CA GLU A 260 31.52 -32.67 -32.51
C GLU A 260 31.39 -34.18 -32.27
N GLY A 261 30.97 -34.95 -33.29
CA GLY A 261 31.03 -36.42 -33.27
C GLY A 261 29.79 -37.16 -32.72
N CYS A 262 30.03 -38.30 -32.06
CA CYS A 262 29.01 -39.25 -31.63
C CYS A 262 28.03 -38.68 -30.58
N GLN A 263 26.88 -39.34 -30.37
CA GLN A 263 25.94 -39.00 -29.29
C GLN A 263 26.34 -39.62 -27.94
N HIS A 264 27.27 -40.56 -27.92
CA HIS A 264 27.82 -41.08 -26.67
C HIS A 264 28.79 -40.07 -26.06
N ILE A 265 28.48 -39.62 -24.85
CA ILE A 265 29.26 -38.62 -24.11
C ILE A 265 29.73 -39.21 -22.78
N SER A 266 31.00 -38.96 -22.49
CA SER A 266 31.63 -39.25 -21.19
C SER A 266 31.70 -37.95 -20.39
N CYS A 267 30.97 -37.86 -19.28
CA CYS A 267 31.04 -36.70 -18.40
C CYS A 267 32.36 -36.67 -17.62
N ARG A 268 32.78 -35.49 -17.15
CA ARG A 268 33.95 -35.33 -16.26
C ARG A 268 33.80 -36.09 -14.93
N CYS A 269 32.58 -36.40 -14.50
CA CYS A 269 32.34 -37.26 -13.33
C CYS A 269 32.50 -38.76 -13.62
N GLY A 270 32.79 -39.16 -14.86
CA GLY A 270 32.92 -40.57 -15.27
C GLY A 270 31.62 -41.22 -15.77
N TYR A 271 30.47 -40.53 -15.69
CA TYR A 271 29.20 -41.08 -16.18
C TYR A 271 29.07 -41.01 -17.70
N HIS A 272 28.61 -42.11 -18.31
CA HIS A 272 28.42 -42.24 -19.75
C HIS A 272 26.95 -42.15 -20.12
N PHE A 273 26.59 -41.21 -21.01
CA PHE A 273 25.21 -40.98 -21.39
C PHE A 273 25.06 -40.57 -22.85
N CYS A 274 23.85 -40.73 -23.39
CA CYS A 274 23.51 -40.29 -24.72
C CYS A 274 23.12 -38.81 -24.72
N TYR A 275 23.79 -37.99 -25.54
CA TYR A 275 23.51 -36.56 -25.70
C TYR A 275 22.16 -36.29 -26.40
N GLY A 276 21.62 -37.26 -27.14
CA GLY A 276 20.33 -37.13 -27.80
C GLY A 276 19.16 -37.19 -26.80
N CYS A 277 19.16 -38.19 -25.92
CA CYS A 277 18.03 -38.44 -25.01
C CYS A 277 18.33 -38.20 -23.52
N GLY A 278 19.60 -38.03 -23.14
CA GLY A 278 20.00 -37.85 -21.74
C GLY A 278 19.93 -39.10 -20.87
N LYS A 279 19.82 -40.30 -21.46
CA LYS A 279 19.80 -41.58 -20.71
C LYS A 279 21.18 -42.24 -20.68
N GLU A 280 21.36 -43.18 -19.75
CA GLU A 280 22.57 -44.00 -19.65
C GLU A 280 22.91 -44.69 -20.97
N HIS A 281 24.20 -44.74 -21.31
CA HIS A 281 24.69 -45.36 -22.54
C HIS A 281 25.58 -46.57 -22.20
N ASN A 282 24.99 -47.76 -22.11
CA ASN A 282 25.65 -49.01 -21.73
C ASN A 282 26.04 -49.93 -22.92
N GLY A 283 26.19 -49.36 -24.13
CA GLY A 283 26.66 -50.07 -25.32
C GLY A 283 25.57 -50.63 -26.25
N SER A 284 24.34 -50.82 -25.77
CA SER A 284 23.17 -51.21 -26.60
C SER A 284 22.10 -50.12 -26.71
N HIS A 285 22.46 -48.86 -26.41
CA HIS A 285 21.52 -47.76 -26.43
C HIS A 285 21.22 -47.31 -27.87
N ALA A 286 19.96 -47.43 -28.30
CA ALA A 286 19.45 -46.83 -29.52
C ALA A 286 18.62 -45.58 -29.19
N CYS A 287 19.07 -44.42 -29.65
CA CYS A 287 18.35 -43.16 -29.46
C CYS A 287 17.24 -43.05 -30.50
N VAL A 288 15.99 -43.24 -30.09
CA VAL A 288 14.84 -42.99 -30.95
C VAL A 288 14.58 -41.49 -30.92
N PHE A 289 14.90 -40.80 -32.03
CA PHE A 289 14.53 -39.39 -32.19
C PHE A 289 13.02 -39.32 -32.43
N THR A 290 12.29 -38.77 -31.47
CA THR A 290 10.94 -38.22 -31.65
C THR A 290 10.98 -36.76 -31.26
#